data_AF-A0A6A5X4N5-F1
#
_entry.id   AF-A0A6A5X4N5-F1
#
_cell.length_a   1.000
_cell.length_b   1.000
_cell.length_c   1.000
_cell.angle_alpha   90.00
_cell.angle_beta   90.00
_cell.angle_gamma   90.00
#
_symmetry.space_group_name_H-M   'P 1'
#
loop_
_entity.id
_entity.type
_entity.pdbx_description
1 polymer ?
#
loop_
_entity_poly.entity_id
_entity_poly.type
_entity_poly.pdbx_seq_one_letter_code
_entity_poly.pdbx_strand_id
1 'polypeptide(L)'
;MPTVSIDPSLIPAFGVTAGQNPDGSGRCDGANNILIPCFCPPNREAFIEKVNSAVALGNFLGTPVTFNVDPLAQSNKDKFNRATTCLIILQSFNSTHSVGCPTASAPIIFNQQKHFVNLLDQDISHRS
;
A
#
# COMPACT_ATOMS: atom_id res chain seq x y z
N MET A 1 -7.36 -23.78 -3.26
CA MET A 1 -7.41 -22.31 -3.16
C MET A 1 -6.76 -21.77 -4.42
N PRO A 2 -7.39 -20.88 -5.20
CA PRO A 2 -6.73 -20.27 -6.34
C PRO A 2 -5.52 -19.47 -5.84
N THR A 3 -4.31 -19.90 -6.24
CA THR A 3 -3.06 -19.20 -5.94
C THR A 3 -2.90 -18.07 -6.94
N VAL A 4 -3.47 -16.91 -6.64
CA VAL A 4 -3.11 -15.69 -7.37
C VAL A 4 -1.66 -15.38 -7.02
N SER A 5 -0.76 -15.43 -8.01
CA SER A 5 0.62 -14.99 -7.87
C SER A 5 0.73 -13.61 -8.50
N ILE A 6 0.81 -12.57 -7.65
CA ILE A 6 1.05 -11.20 -8.09
C ILE A 6 2.52 -11.07 -8.44
N ASP A 7 2.80 -10.54 -9.63
CA ASP A 7 4.14 -10.08 -9.98
C ASP A 7 4.59 -9.01 -8.96
N PRO A 8 5.69 -9.25 -8.21
CA PRO A 8 6.17 -8.31 -7.18
C PRO A 8 6.44 -6.89 -7.68
N SER A 9 6.69 -6.71 -8.99
CA SER A 9 6.89 -5.40 -9.61
C SER A 9 5.63 -4.52 -9.62
N LEU A 10 4.44 -5.14 -9.51
CA LEU A 10 3.15 -4.43 -9.41
C LEU A 10 2.90 -3.85 -8.01
N ILE A 11 3.69 -4.24 -7.02
CA ILE A 11 3.64 -3.72 -5.66
C ILE A 11 4.71 -2.62 -5.57
N PRO A 12 4.36 -1.34 -5.38
CA PRO A 12 5.36 -0.28 -5.35
C PRO A 12 6.27 -0.41 -4.13
N ALA A 13 7.52 0.08 -4.22
CA ALA A 13 8.42 0.16 -3.07
C ALA A 13 7.81 1.03 -1.96
N PHE A 14 8.26 0.87 -0.70
CA PHE A 14 7.79 1.71 0.40
C PHE A 14 8.36 3.14 0.28
N GLY A 15 9.66 3.27 0.05
CA GLY A 15 10.37 4.55 0.00
C GLY A 15 10.85 5.06 1.37
N VAL A 16 10.74 4.24 2.42
CA VAL A 16 11.32 4.42 3.76
C VAL A 16 11.92 3.08 4.17
N THR A 17 12.97 3.11 5.00
CA THR A 17 13.59 1.90 5.57
C THR A 17 13.20 1.76 7.03
N ALA A 18 12.89 0.54 7.47
CA ALA A 18 12.54 0.28 8.87
C ALA A 18 13.74 0.57 9.78
N GLY A 19 13.48 1.10 10.98
CA GLY A 19 14.52 1.38 11.97
C GLY A 19 15.38 2.62 11.68
N GLN A 20 15.03 3.45 10.70
CA GLN A 20 15.82 4.64 10.37
C GLN A 20 15.68 5.74 11.44
N ASN A 21 16.80 6.33 11.86
CA ASN A 21 16.87 7.44 12.82
C ASN A 21 15.98 7.26 14.07
N PRO A 22 16.26 6.27 14.94
CA PRO A 22 15.43 6.03 16.12
C PRO A 22 15.54 7.17 17.15
N ASP A 23 14.40 7.55 17.74
CA ASP A 23 14.30 8.59 18.79
C ASP A 23 14.58 8.06 20.22
N GLY A 24 14.90 6.77 20.35
CA GLY A 24 15.10 6.08 21.62
C GLY A 24 13.81 5.66 22.34
N SER A 25 12.62 5.99 21.81
CA SER A 25 11.30 5.66 22.37
C SER A 25 10.51 4.67 21.49
N GLY A 26 11.19 3.96 20.59
CA GLY A 26 10.56 3.02 19.65
C GLY A 26 9.94 3.67 18.42
N ARG A 27 10.19 4.97 18.19
CA ARG A 27 9.77 5.70 17.00
C ARG A 27 10.97 6.03 16.13
N CYS A 28 10.74 6.04 14.83
CA CYS A 28 11.72 6.25 13.78
C CYS A 28 11.19 7.28 12.78
N ASP A 29 12.07 7.86 12.00
CA ASP A 29 11.68 8.84 10.99
C ASP A 29 10.88 8.17 9.87
N GLY A 30 9.70 8.71 9.57
CA GLY A 30 8.97 8.43 8.33
C GLY A 30 9.05 9.60 7.36
N ALA A 31 8.27 9.52 6.29
CA ALA A 31 8.17 10.60 5.32
C ALA A 31 7.63 11.89 5.95
N ASN A 32 8.08 13.04 5.44
CA ASN A 32 7.63 14.38 5.85
C ASN A 32 7.79 14.65 7.35
N ASN A 33 8.86 14.12 7.97
CA ASN A 33 9.15 14.26 9.41
C ASN A 33 8.05 13.69 10.32
N ILE A 34 7.22 12.77 9.81
CA ILE A 34 6.21 12.07 10.61
C ILE A 34 6.88 10.87 11.27
N LEU A 35 6.85 10.81 12.60
CA LEU A 35 7.34 9.66 13.35
C LEU A 35 6.47 8.42 13.10
N ILE A 36 7.12 7.30 12.84
CA ILE A 36 6.51 5.99 12.61
C ILE A 36 7.06 4.96 13.62
N PRO A 37 6.35 3.86 13.90
CA PRO A 37 6.95 2.77 14.67
C PRO A 37 8.21 2.25 13.98
N CYS A 38 9.28 1.97 14.72
CA CYS A 38 10.56 1.53 14.11
C CYS A 38 10.47 0.20 13.35
N PHE A 39 9.46 -0.63 13.61
CA PHE A 39 9.21 -1.84 12.82
C PHE A 39 8.59 -1.56 11.44
N CYS A 40 8.21 -0.31 11.15
CA CYS A 40 7.60 0.10 9.88
C CYS A 40 8.64 0.72 8.93
N PRO A 41 8.54 0.46 7.61
CA PRO A 41 7.58 -0.42 6.95
C PRO A 41 7.79 -1.91 7.29
N PRO A 42 6.78 -2.77 7.08
CA PRO A 42 6.91 -4.19 7.37
C PRO A 42 7.96 -4.86 6.47
N ASN A 43 8.35 -6.09 6.84
CA ASN A 43 9.15 -6.94 5.94
C ASN A 43 8.46 -7.05 4.57
N ARG A 44 9.25 -6.86 3.50
CA ARG A 44 8.74 -6.75 2.14
C ARG A 44 8.08 -8.04 1.64
N GLU A 45 8.65 -9.20 1.93
CA GLU A 45 8.14 -10.50 1.50
C GLU A 45 6.81 -10.81 2.22
N ALA A 46 6.78 -10.61 3.54
CA ALA A 46 5.55 -10.77 4.33
C ALA A 46 4.44 -9.79 3.89
N PHE A 47 4.81 -8.57 3.47
CA PHE A 47 3.88 -7.62 2.86
C PHE A 47 3.29 -8.14 1.55
N ILE A 48 4.14 -8.63 0.64
CA ILE A 48 3.70 -9.19 -0.64
C ILE A 48 2.80 -10.41 -0.42
N GLU A 49 3.11 -11.28 0.55
CA GLU A 49 2.27 -12.44 0.90
C GLU A 49 0.86 -12.02 1.35
N LYS A 50 0.76 -11.02 2.23
CA LYS A 50 -0.55 -10.49 2.65
C LYS A 50 -1.30 -9.82 1.50
N VAL A 51 -0.62 -9.14 0.58
CA VAL A 51 -1.24 -8.61 -0.65
C VAL A 51 -1.79 -9.74 -1.52
N ASN A 52 -1.01 -10.80 -1.77
CA ASN A 52 -1.49 -11.96 -2.51
C ASN A 52 -2.74 -12.58 -1.85
N SER A 53 -2.70 -12.79 -0.54
CA SER A 53 -3.84 -13.36 0.20
C SER A 53 -5.08 -12.46 0.12
N ALA A 54 -4.92 -11.15 0.34
CA ALA A 54 -6.03 -10.21 0.28
C ALA A 54 -6.68 -10.16 -1.10
N VAL A 55 -5.86 -10.14 -2.15
CA VAL A 55 -6.32 -10.10 -3.54
C VAL A 55 -7.02 -11.40 -3.94
N ALA A 56 -6.47 -12.56 -3.56
CA ALA A 56 -7.12 -13.85 -3.79
C ALA A 56 -8.48 -13.97 -3.10
N LEU A 57 -8.66 -13.31 -1.94
CA LEU A 57 -9.91 -13.27 -1.19
C LEU A 57 -10.84 -12.12 -1.62
N GLY A 58 -10.34 -11.15 -2.38
CA GLY A 58 -11.05 -9.89 -2.66
C GLY A 58 -11.32 -9.02 -1.42
N ASN A 59 -10.69 -9.32 -0.28
CA ASN A 59 -10.94 -8.67 1.00
C ASN A 59 -9.71 -8.73 1.92
N PHE A 60 -9.55 -7.72 2.77
CA PHE A 60 -8.62 -7.73 3.89
C PHE A 60 -9.31 -7.21 5.15
N LEU A 61 -9.52 -8.07 6.16
CA LEU A 61 -10.14 -7.74 7.45
C LEU A 61 -11.52 -7.05 7.33
N GLY A 62 -12.35 -7.46 6.38
CA GLY A 62 -13.66 -6.86 6.15
C GLY A 62 -13.65 -5.69 5.16
N THR A 63 -12.47 -5.15 4.80
CA THR A 63 -12.35 -4.13 3.76
C THR A 63 -12.19 -4.78 2.38
N PRO A 64 -13.09 -4.52 1.41
CA PRO A 64 -12.92 -5.00 0.04
C PRO A 64 -11.61 -4.47 -0.57
N VAL A 65 -10.92 -5.31 -1.34
CA VAL A 65 -9.74 -4.90 -2.11
C VAL A 65 -9.95 -5.15 -3.59
N THR A 66 -9.32 -4.34 -4.43
CA THR A 66 -9.35 -4.48 -5.88
C THR A 66 -7.94 -4.32 -6.41
N PHE A 67 -7.42 -5.34 -7.08
CA PHE A 67 -6.05 -5.35 -7.58
C PHE A 67 -6.01 -6.10 -8.90
N ASN A 68 -5.75 -5.39 -9.98
CA ASN A 68 -5.53 -6.02 -11.28
C ASN A 68 -4.12 -6.64 -11.32
N VAL A 69 -4.04 -7.96 -11.49
CA VAL A 69 -2.78 -8.72 -11.47
C VAL A 69 -2.10 -8.80 -12.83
N ASP A 70 -2.74 -8.33 -13.91
CA ASP A 70 -2.12 -8.28 -15.23
C ASP A 70 -1.04 -7.19 -15.27
N PRO A 71 0.24 -7.54 -15.50
CA PRO A 71 1.32 -6.54 -15.54
C PRO A 71 1.16 -5.53 -16.69
N LEU A 72 0.40 -5.88 -17.73
CA LEU A 72 0.12 -4.99 -18.86
C LEU A 72 -1.03 -4.01 -18.59
N ALA A 73 -1.84 -4.25 -17.55
CA ALA A 73 -2.88 -3.32 -17.14
C ALA A 73 -2.26 -2.07 -16.50
N GLN A 74 -2.31 -0.95 -17.23
CA GLN A 74 -1.62 0.29 -16.87
C GLN A 74 -2.54 1.52 -16.79
N SER A 75 -3.87 1.32 -16.74
CA SER A 75 -4.82 2.43 -16.61
C SER A 75 -4.61 3.18 -15.30
N ASN A 76 -4.98 4.47 -15.26
CA ASN A 76 -4.97 5.26 -14.02
C ASN A 76 -5.77 4.57 -12.91
N LYS A 77 -6.90 3.94 -13.27
CA LYS A 77 -7.74 3.17 -12.34
C LYS A 77 -7.04 1.92 -11.81
N ASP A 78 -6.33 1.16 -12.64
CA ASP A 78 -5.56 0.00 -12.18
C ASP A 78 -4.46 0.42 -11.21
N LYS A 79 -3.71 1.49 -11.54
CA LYS A 79 -2.62 1.98 -10.70
C LYS A 79 -3.12 2.56 -9.37
N PHE A 80 -4.26 3.26 -9.39
CA PHE A 80 -4.95 3.70 -8.18
C PHE A 80 -5.39 2.52 -7.32
N ASN A 81 -6.06 1.52 -7.91
CA ASN A 81 -6.58 0.36 -7.19
C ASN A 81 -5.46 -0.48 -6.54
N ARG A 82 -4.34 -0.67 -7.25
CA ARG A 82 -3.14 -1.34 -6.70
C ARG A 82 -2.59 -0.60 -5.49
N ALA A 83 -2.37 0.72 -5.62
CA ALA A 83 -1.83 1.54 -4.53
C ALA A 83 -2.79 1.57 -3.32
N THR A 84 -4.09 1.72 -3.56
CA THR A 84 -5.12 1.69 -2.51
C THR A 84 -5.15 0.36 -1.76
N THR A 85 -5.11 -0.77 -2.48
CA THR A 85 -5.03 -2.11 -1.86
C THR A 85 -3.78 -2.25 -1.00
N CYS A 86 -2.62 -1.82 -1.50
CA CYS A 86 -1.37 -1.83 -0.73
C CYS A 86 -1.47 -0.98 0.55
N LEU A 87 -2.12 0.20 0.50
CA LEU A 87 -2.30 1.05 1.68
C LEU A 87 -3.26 0.44 2.71
N ILE A 88 -4.37 -0.18 2.28
CA ILE A 88 -5.30 -0.89 3.18
C ILE A 88 -4.55 -1.96 3.97
N ILE A 89 -3.74 -2.75 3.28
CA ILE A 89 -2.96 -3.83 3.89
C ILE A 89 -1.86 -3.28 4.79
N LEU A 90 -1.17 -2.21 4.37
CA LEU A 90 -0.13 -1.56 5.17
C LEU A 90 -0.69 -1.09 6.52
N GLN A 91 -1.83 -0.39 6.50
CA GLN A 91 -2.47 0.19 7.68
C GLN A 91 -3.04 -0.88 8.63
N SER A 92 -3.28 -2.09 8.13
CA SER A 92 -3.84 -3.20 8.89
C SER A 92 -2.91 -4.42 8.93
N PHE A 93 -1.60 -4.22 8.68
CA PHE A 93 -0.63 -5.30 8.45
C PHE A 93 -0.52 -6.27 9.63
N ASN A 94 -0.62 -5.76 10.86
CA ASN A 94 -0.56 -6.54 12.10
C ASN A 94 -1.86 -7.29 12.41
N SER A 95 -2.73 -7.50 11.41
CA SER A 95 -4.00 -8.24 11.52
C SER A 95 -5.04 -7.63 12.47
N THR A 96 -4.78 -6.41 12.96
CA THR A 96 -5.74 -5.57 13.66
C THR A 96 -5.96 -4.32 12.82
N HIS A 97 -7.22 -4.00 12.55
CA HIS A 97 -7.61 -2.85 11.73
C HIS A 97 -6.99 -1.55 12.27
N SER A 98 -6.30 -0.81 11.41
CA SER A 98 -5.64 0.49 11.75
C SER A 98 -4.53 0.45 12.81
N VAL A 99 -4.01 -0.74 13.17
CA VAL A 99 -2.85 -0.90 14.09
C VAL A 99 -1.60 -1.42 13.34
N GLY A 100 -1.62 -1.31 12.01
CA GLY A 100 -0.46 -1.59 11.15
C GLY A 100 0.47 -0.39 11.01
N CYS A 101 1.09 -0.28 9.84
CA CYS A 101 2.03 0.79 9.54
C CYS A 101 1.34 2.02 8.94
N PRO A 102 1.66 3.23 9.40
CA PRO A 102 1.08 4.47 8.86
C PRO A 102 1.57 4.73 7.44
N THR A 103 0.84 5.53 6.66
CA THR A 103 1.21 5.87 5.27
C THR A 103 2.58 6.56 5.16
N ALA A 104 3.02 7.26 6.21
CA ALA A 104 4.36 7.85 6.30
C ALA A 104 5.49 6.81 6.23
N SER A 105 5.21 5.53 6.48
CA SER A 105 6.17 4.42 6.30
C SER A 105 6.25 3.93 4.84
N ALA A 106 5.35 4.37 3.96
CA ALA A 106 5.31 3.98 2.56
C ALA A 106 4.96 5.17 1.64
N PRO A 107 5.75 6.26 1.65
CA PRO A 107 5.45 7.46 0.88
C PRO A 107 5.30 7.24 -0.61
N ILE A 108 6.04 6.29 -1.21
CA ILE A 108 5.93 6.02 -2.65
C ILE A 108 4.54 5.47 -2.97
N ILE A 109 4.04 4.52 -2.19
CA ILE A 109 2.69 3.94 -2.36
C ILE A 109 1.62 5.04 -2.17
N PHE A 110 1.79 5.88 -1.15
CA PHE A 110 0.85 6.95 -0.87
C PHE A 110 0.81 8.04 -1.96
N ASN A 111 1.97 8.47 -2.44
CA ASN A 111 2.07 9.44 -3.53
C ASN A 111 1.48 8.87 -4.82
N GLN A 112 1.66 7.58 -5.07
CA GLN A 112 1.06 6.91 -6.22
C GLN A 112 -0.48 6.93 -6.15
N GLN A 113 -1.06 6.57 -4.99
CA GLN A 113 -2.51 6.62 -4.79
C GLN A 113 -3.06 8.04 -5.01
N LYS A 114 -2.40 9.05 -4.42
CA LYS A 114 -2.79 10.47 -4.56
C LYS A 114 -2.71 10.97 -5.99
N HIS A 115 -1.65 10.60 -6.70
CA HIS A 115 -1.46 11.01 -8.09
C HIS A 115 -2.59 10.47 -8.97
N PHE A 116 -2.91 9.17 -8.87
CA PHE A 116 -3.90 8.56 -9.75
C PHE A 116 -5.34 8.90 -9.38
N VAL A 117 -5.67 9.15 -8.11
CA VAL A 117 -7.02 9.65 -7.77
C VAL A 117 -7.26 11.04 -8.38
N ASN A 118 -6.27 11.93 -8.32
CA ASN A 118 -6.40 13.27 -8.93
C ASN A 118 -6.59 13.19 -10.45
N LEU A 119 -5.91 12.28 -11.15
CA LEU A 119 -6.11 12.08 -12.59
C LEU A 119 -7.50 11.52 -12.91
N LEU A 120 -8.00 10.60 -12.10
CA LEU A 120 -9.36 10.06 -12.26
C LEU A 120 -10.43 11.13 -12.04
N ASP A 121 -10.24 12.02 -11.05
CA ASP A 121 -11.16 13.13 -10.78
C ASP A 121 -11.15 14.14 -11.94
N GLN A 122 -9.99 14.40 -12.54
CA GLN A 122 -9.88 15.22 -13.76
C GLN A 122 -10.64 14.59 -14.92
N ASP A 123 -10.51 13.28 -15.16
CA ASP A 123 -11.22 12.58 -16.24
C ASP A 123 -12.75 12.68 -16.10
N ILE A 124 -13.28 12.73 -14.86
CA ILE A 124 -14.71 12.92 -14.59
C ILE A 124 -15.12 14.37 -14.89
N SER A 125 -14.31 15.34 -14.47
CA SER A 125 -14.60 16.77 -14.69
C SER A 125 -14.60 17.17 -16.17
N HIS A 126 -13.87 16.47 -17.04
CA HIS A 126 -13.85 16.74 -18.49
C HIS A 126 -14.95 15.99 -19.27
N ARG A 127 -15.68 15.08 -18.61
CA ARG A 127 -16.80 14.33 -19.19
C ARG A 127 -18.18 14.85 -18.75
N SER A 128 -18.22 15.91 -17.94
CA SER A 128 -19.43 16.61 -17.47
C SER A 128 -19.60 17.92 -18.25
#